data_AF-A0A549SLB5-F1
#
_entry.id   AF-A0A549SLB5-F1
#
_cell.length_a   1.000
_cell.length_b   1.000
_cell.length_c   1.000
_cell.angle_alpha   90.00
_cell.angle_beta   90.00
_cell.angle_gamma   90.00
#
_symmetry.space_group_name_H-M   'P 1'
#
loop_
_entity.id
_entity.type
_entity.pdbx_description
1 polymer ?
#
loop_
_entity_poly.entity_id
_entity_poly.type
_entity_poly.pdbx_seq_one_letter_code
_entity_poly.pdbx_strand_id
1 'polypeptide(L)'
;MTNEELIALRKRLGLTQVEMADRMGLSTRALQVIEAGESLRGLHIAAAERVALAVAVERGDPMLAPVDVRREALALARLVTG
;
A
#
# COMPACT_ATOMS: atom_id res chain seq x y z
N MET A 1 9.19 -3.54 4.08
CA MET A 1 7.96 -3.15 4.79
C MET A 1 7.89 -3.90 6.11
N THR A 2 7.94 -3.18 7.23
CA THR A 2 7.63 -3.63 8.60
C THR A 2 6.19 -3.25 8.95
N ASN A 3 5.68 -3.72 10.11
CA ASN A 3 4.37 -3.33 10.62
C ASN A 3 4.27 -1.81 10.86
N GLU A 4 5.34 -1.19 11.36
CA GLU A 4 5.42 0.27 11.55
C GLU A 4 5.39 1.02 10.21
N GLU A 5 6.10 0.50 9.20
CA GLU A 5 6.06 1.07 7.84
C GLU A 5 4.67 0.94 7.21
N LEU A 6 3.95 -0.16 7.46
CA LEU A 6 2.56 -0.33 7.03
C LEU A 6 1.62 0.71 7.69
N ILE A 7 1.75 0.91 9.00
CA ILE A 7 0.97 1.93 9.73
C ILE A 7 1.27 3.33 9.18
N ALA A 8 2.56 3.65 9.00
CA ALA A 8 3.00 4.93 8.46
C ALA A 8 2.46 5.15 7.03
N LEU A 9 2.51 4.13 6.19
CA LEU A 9 1.94 4.15 4.84
C LEU A 9 0.44 4.45 4.90
N ARG A 10 -0.34 3.69 5.67
CA ARG A 10 -1.78 3.91 5.82
C ARG A 10 -2.11 5.34 6.25
N LYS A 11 -1.41 5.84 7.27
CA LYS A 11 -1.59 7.22 7.76
C LYS A 11 -1.24 8.26 6.69
N ARG A 12 -0.16 8.06 5.94
CA ARG A 12 0.23 8.94 4.82
C ARG A 12 -0.80 8.93 3.69
N LEU A 13 -1.43 7.79 3.43
CA LEU A 13 -2.56 7.69 2.50
C LEU A 13 -3.85 8.33 3.05
N GLY A 14 -3.88 8.74 4.33
CA GLY A 14 -5.06 9.31 4.98
C GLY A 14 -6.20 8.30 5.14
N LEU A 15 -5.87 7.00 5.23
CA LEU A 15 -6.86 5.93 5.35
C LEU A 15 -7.05 5.51 6.81
N THR A 16 -8.30 5.23 7.17
CA THR A 16 -8.65 4.51 8.39
C THR A 16 -8.21 3.04 8.29
N GLN A 17 -8.18 2.34 9.42
CA GLN A 17 -7.92 0.88 9.41
C GLN A 17 -8.99 0.13 8.61
N VAL A 18 -10.25 0.57 8.66
CA VAL A 18 -11.33 -0.07 7.90
C VAL A 18 -11.10 0.08 6.39
N GLU A 19 -10.84 1.29 5.92
CA GLU A 19 -10.63 1.56 4.49
C GLU A 19 -9.37 0.88 3.95
N MET A 20 -8.29 0.87 4.74
CA MET A 20 -7.06 0.17 4.34
C MET A 20 -7.31 -1.33 4.26
N ALA A 21 -8.00 -1.92 5.24
CA ALA A 21 -8.28 -3.35 5.24
C ALA A 21 -9.15 -3.74 4.04
N ASP A 22 -10.22 -2.99 3.78
CA ASP A 22 -11.09 -3.19 2.62
C ASP A 22 -10.30 -3.14 1.30
N ARG A 23 -9.49 -2.09 1.11
CA ARG A 23 -8.64 -1.94 -0.09
C ARG A 23 -7.57 -3.04 -0.21
N MET A 24 -7.10 -3.59 0.91
CA MET A 24 -6.15 -4.72 0.94
C MET A 24 -6.84 -6.08 0.74
N GLY A 25 -8.18 -6.15 0.75
CA GLY A 25 -8.91 -7.42 0.72
C GLY A 25 -8.81 -8.20 2.04
N LEU A 26 -8.67 -7.50 3.16
CA LEU A 26 -8.58 -8.06 4.50
C LEU A 26 -9.79 -7.67 5.35
N SER A 27 -10.08 -8.46 6.39
CA SER A 27 -10.96 -7.97 7.45
C SER A 27 -10.26 -6.86 8.26
N THR A 28 -11.03 -5.91 8.79
CA THR A 28 -10.49 -4.87 9.69
C THR A 28 -9.75 -5.50 10.87
N ARG A 29 -10.25 -6.62 11.41
CA ARG A 29 -9.60 -7.35 12.50
C ARG A 29 -8.22 -7.86 12.10
N ALA A 30 -8.09 -8.44 10.89
CA ALA A 30 -6.81 -8.90 10.36
C ALA A 30 -5.80 -7.75 10.23
N LEU A 31 -6.22 -6.59 9.73
CA LEU A 31 -5.33 -5.43 9.68
C LEU A 31 -4.91 -4.99 11.10
N GLN A 32 -5.83 -4.95 12.06
CA GLN A 32 -5.52 -4.52 13.43
C GLN A 32 -4.50 -5.42 14.12
N VAL A 33 -4.59 -6.75 13.96
CA VAL A 33 -3.61 -7.67 14.57
C VAL A 33 -2.23 -7.54 13.91
N ILE A 34 -2.19 -7.34 12.59
CA ILE A 34 -0.96 -7.02 11.86
C ILE A 34 -0.39 -5.70 12.41
N GLU A 35 -1.16 -4.61 12.47
CA GLU A 35 -0.66 -3.35 13.02
C GLU A 35 -0.26 -3.45 14.49
N ALA A 36 -0.81 -4.40 15.26
CA ALA A 36 -0.41 -4.68 16.63
C ALA A 36 0.86 -5.55 16.77
N GLY A 37 1.49 -5.95 15.66
CA GLY A 37 2.77 -6.66 15.66
C GLY A 37 2.71 -8.13 15.25
N GLU A 38 1.56 -8.63 14.77
CA GLU A 38 1.50 -9.95 14.14
C GLU A 38 2.35 -9.98 12.86
N SER A 39 2.88 -11.16 12.52
CA SER A 39 3.77 -11.34 11.37
C SER A 39 3.19 -10.77 10.06
N LEU A 40 3.91 -9.81 9.50
CA LEU A 40 3.64 -9.26 8.19
C LEU A 40 4.18 -10.22 7.11
N ARG A 41 3.27 -10.83 6.35
CA ARG A 41 3.60 -11.77 5.26
C ARG A 41 3.73 -11.04 3.94
N GLY A 42 4.46 -11.63 2.98
CA GLY A 42 4.66 -11.04 1.64
C GLY A 42 3.37 -10.65 0.93
N LEU A 43 2.30 -11.44 1.09
CA LEU A 43 0.98 -11.09 0.53
C LEU A 43 0.42 -9.77 1.10
N HIS A 44 0.61 -9.50 2.38
CA HIS A 44 0.16 -8.24 3.00
C HIS A 44 0.97 -7.04 2.46
N ILE A 45 2.27 -7.23 2.24
CA ILE A 45 3.15 -6.20 1.69
C ILE A 45 2.71 -5.86 0.26
N ALA A 46 2.55 -6.87 -0.59
CA ALA A 46 2.09 -6.69 -1.97
C ALA A 46 0.71 -6.02 -2.04
N ALA A 47 -0.22 -6.41 -1.15
CA ALA A 47 -1.53 -5.77 -1.06
C ALA A 47 -1.42 -4.28 -0.67
N ALA A 48 -0.63 -3.95 0.35
CA ALA A 48 -0.42 -2.57 0.78
C ALA A 48 0.24 -1.71 -0.30
N GLU A 49 1.22 -2.26 -1.02
CA GLU A 49 1.87 -1.60 -2.16
C GLU A 49 0.88 -1.35 -3.30
N ARG A 50 0.01 -2.32 -3.60
CA ARG A 50 -1.05 -2.16 -4.62
C ARG A 50 -2.03 -1.06 -4.24
N VAL A 51 -2.43 -0.99 -2.97
CA VAL A 51 -3.29 0.08 -2.44
C VAL A 51 -2.59 1.44 -2.59
N ALA A 52 -1.32 1.54 -2.22
CA ALA A 52 -0.59 2.79 -2.32
C ALA A 52 -0.46 3.28 -3.78
N LEU A 53 -0.22 2.37 -4.73
CA LEU A 53 -0.23 2.68 -6.16
C LEU A 53 -1.62 3.17 -6.63
N ALA A 54 -2.69 2.47 -6.24
CA ALA A 54 -4.04 2.85 -6.61
C ALA A 54 -4.42 4.25 -6.09
N VAL A 55 -4.15 4.52 -4.80
CA VAL A 55 -4.40 5.83 -4.19
C VAL A 55 -3.56 6.94 -4.85
N ALA A 56 -2.30 6.66 -5.18
CA ALA A 56 -1.44 7.61 -5.90
C ALA A 56 -2.04 8.01 -7.25
N VAL A 57 -2.55 7.04 -8.01
CA VAL A 57 -3.22 7.27 -9.29
C VAL A 57 -4.54 8.03 -9.11
N GLU A 58 -5.39 7.60 -8.17
CA GLU A 58 -6.69 8.22 -7.86
C GLU A 58 -6.54 9.72 -7.52
N ARG A 59 -5.47 10.08 -6.80
CA ARG A 59 -5.22 11.45 -6.33
C ARG A 59 -4.29 12.26 -7.21
N GLY A 60 -3.72 11.67 -8.27
CA GLY A 60 -2.72 12.32 -9.10
C GLY A 60 -1.43 12.68 -8.36
N ASP A 61 -1.12 12.00 -7.25
CA ASP A 61 0.08 12.23 -6.45
C ASP A 61 0.97 10.98 -6.44
N PRO A 62 1.99 10.89 -7.31
CA PRO A 62 2.86 9.72 -7.37
C PRO A 62 3.64 9.51 -6.07
N MET A 63 3.88 10.55 -5.27
CA MET A 63 4.71 10.45 -4.05
C MET A 63 4.05 9.66 -2.92
N LEU A 64 2.74 9.36 -3.04
CA LEU A 64 2.04 8.47 -2.12
C LEU A 64 2.48 7.01 -2.24
N ALA A 65 2.89 6.57 -3.44
CA ALA A 65 3.41 5.22 -3.66
C ALA A 65 4.85 5.07 -3.12
N PRO A 66 5.22 3.93 -2.51
CA PRO A 66 6.60 3.63 -2.13
C PRO A 66 7.59 3.76 -3.32
N VAL A 67 8.86 4.07 -3.02
CA VAL A 67 9.88 4.34 -4.05
C VAL A 67 10.04 3.20 -5.05
N ASP A 68 10.03 1.95 -4.58
CA ASP A 68 10.22 0.79 -5.44
C ASP A 68 8.99 0.55 -6.32
N VAL A 69 7.79 0.75 -5.78
CA VAL A 69 6.53 0.71 -6.54
C VAL A 69 6.49 1.78 -7.64
N ARG A 70 6.98 3.01 -7.36
CA ARG A 70 7.08 4.05 -8.39
C ARG A 70 8.06 3.68 -9.49
N ARG A 71 9.22 3.10 -9.13
CA ARG A 71 10.24 2.67 -10.10
C ARG A 71 9.69 1.58 -11.01
N GLU A 72 9.01 0.58 -10.44
CA GLU A 72 8.36 -0.48 -11.19
C GLU A 72 7.27 0.07 -12.11
N ALA A 73 6.39 0.93 -11.59
CA ALA A 73 5.34 1.56 -12.39
C ALA A 73 5.90 2.39 -13.56
N LEU A 74 6.98 3.14 -13.36
CA LEU A 74 7.65 3.89 -14.42
C LEU A 74 8.32 2.97 -15.46
N ALA A 75 8.93 1.87 -15.01
CA ALA A 75 9.51 0.89 -15.92
C ALA A 75 8.42 0.26 -16.81
N LEU A 76 7.30 -0.14 -16.22
CA LEU A 76 6.14 -0.65 -16.94
C LEU A 76 5.56 0.39 -17.90
N ALA A 77 5.38 1.64 -17.45
CA ALA A 77 4.83 2.70 -18.28
C ALA A 77 5.67 2.90 -19.55
N ARG A 78 7.01 2.96 -19.45
CA ARG A 78 7.89 3.08 -20.63
C ARG A 78 7.72 1.94 -21.62
N LEU A 79 7.54 0.70 -21.14
CA LEU A 79 7.30 -0.45 -22.01
C LEU A 79 5.97 -0.35 -22.77
N VAL A 80 4.99 0.36 -22.20
CA VAL A 80 3.65 0.53 -22.79
C VAL A 80 3.56 1.78 -23.65
N THR A 81 4.25 2.87 -23.30
CA THR A 81 4.10 4.18 -23.94
C THR A 81 5.21 4.57 -24.91
N GLY A 82 6.38 3.89 -24.89
CA GLY A 82 7.53 4.22 -25.75
C GLY A 82 8.29 5.45 -25.28
#